data_AF-A0A2H1ITA3-F1
#
_entry.id   AF-A0A2H1ITA3-F1
#
_cell.length_a   1.000
_cell.length_b   1.000
_cell.length_c   1.000
_cell.angle_alpha   90.00
_cell.angle_beta   90.00
_cell.angle_gamma   90.00
#
_symmetry.space_group_name_H-M   'P 1'
#
loop_
_entity.id
_entity.type
_entity.pdbx_description
1 polymer ?
#
loop_
_entity_poly.entity_id
_entity_poly.type
_entity_poly.pdbx_seq_one_letter_code
_entity_poly.pdbx_strand_id
1 'polypeptide(L)'
;MSAVLEWLNGIIWSSALVYLCLGAGVYFTIRSRAVQIRQIKAIFTQMFRGKSSDEGVSSFQALSISLAGRVGVGNIAGVATAIGFGGPGAIVWMWISALLGASTSYVESTLGQVFKEQDPKTGEYRGGPAYYIEKAYRHTKAKGLFKVYGMVFAAVTVMAMSFMLPGIQSNAISGAVENAWGTPTWITALILAIIMGFIVIGGVKRIAHFASLAVPFMAVIYIIAAIAVTLINAEQIIPVFQLVFTSAFGIDAGPEAAFGGIIGMAVQWGVQRGIYSNEAGQGTGPHAAAAAEVSHPSKQGLVQAGSVYIDTLFVCSATAFMILSTGMYKVFGEDGTTIIGTGRGQMVEEIAATPGEKWPQAGLDTMISGFGASFIAISIFLFALTTIVAYYYMAETNLVYLLGRIKNPLALTIGKRVLQVLILVAVAVGAMSASGSAWALGDIGVGLMAWLNIIAILILQGPAFKLLRDFERQRKQGLDPVFDPKALNIRNADFWDTRIAKVAAGEKVSEG
;
A
#
# COMPACT_ATOMS: atom_id res chain seq x y z
N MET A 1 20.01 17.10 9.60
CA MET A 1 18.66 16.60 9.26
C MET A 1 18.65 15.08 9.14
N SER A 2 19.60 14.47 8.39
CA SER A 2 19.72 13.01 8.24
C SER A 2 19.81 12.24 9.57
N ALA A 3 20.73 12.60 10.47
CA ALA A 3 20.93 11.88 11.73
C ALA A 3 19.67 11.82 12.63
N VAL A 4 18.84 12.88 12.62
CA VAL A 4 17.59 12.91 13.39
C VAL A 4 16.54 12.00 12.74
N LEU A 5 16.45 12.00 11.41
CA LEU A 5 15.54 11.12 10.67
C LEU A 5 15.93 9.65 10.82
N GLU A 6 17.22 9.34 10.78
CA GLU A 6 17.76 7.99 11.00
C GLU A 6 17.50 7.51 12.43
N TRP A 7 17.74 8.34 13.43
CA TRP A 7 17.44 8.03 14.83
C TRP A 7 15.94 7.76 15.05
N LEU A 8 15.05 8.60 14.49
CA LEU A 8 13.60 8.39 14.56
C LEU A 8 13.18 7.09 13.86
N ASN A 9 13.74 6.80 12.69
CA ASN A 9 13.47 5.55 11.98
C ASN A 9 13.91 4.33 12.78
N GLY A 10 15.08 4.38 13.44
CA GLY A 10 15.55 3.28 14.28
C GLY A 10 14.59 2.97 15.45
N ILE A 11 13.89 3.99 15.97
CA ILE A 11 12.86 3.80 17.00
C ILE A 11 11.58 3.21 16.41
N ILE A 12 11.08 3.82 15.33
CA ILE A 12 9.77 3.47 14.73
C ILE A 12 9.83 2.09 14.08
N TRP A 13 10.84 1.84 13.26
CA TRP A 13 11.11 0.57 12.58
C TRP A 13 12.04 -0.35 13.38
N SER A 14 12.02 -0.19 14.71
CA SER A 14 12.64 -1.17 15.61
C SER A 14 12.06 -2.56 15.36
N SER A 15 12.78 -3.60 15.81
CA SER A 15 12.34 -5.00 15.69
C SER A 15 10.94 -5.22 16.29
N ALA A 16 10.52 -4.39 17.23
CA ALA A 16 9.17 -4.42 17.81
C ALA A 16 8.06 -4.21 16.76
N LEU A 17 8.21 -3.27 15.83
CA LEU A 17 7.21 -3.06 14.77
C LEU A 17 7.19 -4.24 13.81
N VAL A 18 8.37 -4.75 13.42
CA VAL A 18 8.51 -5.92 12.54
C VAL A 18 7.80 -7.13 13.16
N TYR A 19 8.03 -7.40 14.44
CA TYR A 19 7.36 -8.48 15.18
C TYR A 19 5.87 -8.22 15.36
N LEU A 20 5.44 -6.97 15.58
CA LEU A 20 4.02 -6.63 15.65
C LEU A 20 3.31 -6.95 14.32
N CYS A 21 3.91 -6.58 13.20
CA CYS A 21 3.34 -6.82 11.86
C CYS A 21 3.21 -8.32 11.56
N LEU A 22 4.29 -9.08 11.73
CA LEU A 22 4.28 -10.53 11.53
C LEU A 22 3.35 -11.22 12.53
N GLY A 23 3.43 -10.87 13.81
CA GLY A 23 2.62 -11.44 14.89
C GLY A 23 1.13 -11.18 14.71
N ALA A 24 0.74 -9.96 14.35
CA ALA A 24 -0.65 -9.63 14.03
C ALA A 24 -1.15 -10.40 12.81
N GLY A 25 -0.33 -10.51 11.76
CA GLY A 25 -0.66 -11.29 10.57
C GLY A 25 -0.82 -12.79 10.85
N VAL A 26 0.04 -13.39 11.67
CA VAL A 26 -0.12 -14.78 12.14
C VAL A 26 -1.41 -14.92 12.96
N TYR A 27 -1.64 -14.01 13.90
CA TYR A 27 -2.83 -14.01 14.74
C TYR A 27 -4.11 -13.93 13.91
N PHE A 28 -4.21 -13.01 12.95
CA PHE A 28 -5.39 -12.88 12.08
C PHE A 28 -5.52 -14.04 11.11
N THR A 29 -4.41 -14.61 10.62
CA THR A 29 -4.43 -15.83 9.81
C THR A 29 -5.07 -16.98 10.60
N ILE A 30 -4.63 -17.23 11.84
CA ILE A 30 -5.22 -18.28 12.68
C ILE A 30 -6.68 -17.97 12.99
N ARG A 31 -6.98 -16.75 13.46
CA ARG A 31 -8.32 -16.35 13.92
C ARG A 31 -9.37 -16.35 12.80
N SER A 32 -8.94 -16.08 11.57
CA SER A 32 -9.76 -16.12 10.36
C SER A 32 -9.92 -17.52 9.75
N ARG A 33 -9.17 -18.51 10.25
CA ARG A 33 -9.02 -19.86 9.67
C ARG A 33 -8.45 -19.77 8.26
N ALA A 34 -7.30 -19.10 8.16
CA ALA A 34 -6.54 -18.83 6.95
C ALA A 34 -7.42 -18.31 5.81
N VAL A 35 -8.21 -17.26 6.07
CA VAL A 35 -9.18 -16.71 5.10
C VAL A 35 -8.53 -16.41 3.76
N GLN A 36 -7.30 -15.91 3.77
CA GLN A 36 -6.55 -15.50 2.60
C GLN A 36 -6.20 -16.68 1.68
N ILE A 37 -6.10 -17.90 2.23
CA ILE A 37 -5.89 -19.14 1.48
C ILE A 37 -7.23 -19.83 1.19
N ARG A 38 -8.05 -20.04 2.23
CA ARG A 38 -9.31 -20.79 2.15
C ARG A 38 -10.36 -20.12 1.26
N GLN A 39 -10.38 -18.78 1.19
CA GLN A 39 -11.32 -18.00 0.39
C GLN A 39 -10.69 -17.50 -0.92
N ILE A 40 -9.59 -18.08 -1.40
CA ILE A 40 -8.90 -17.59 -2.61
C ILE A 40 -9.81 -17.47 -3.83
N LYS A 41 -10.71 -18.44 -4.05
CA LYS A 41 -11.73 -18.38 -5.12
C LYS A 41 -12.66 -17.18 -4.92
N ALA A 42 -13.09 -16.92 -3.69
CA ALA A 42 -13.97 -15.80 -3.37
C ALA A 42 -13.24 -14.46 -3.57
N ILE A 43 -11.98 -14.36 -3.15
CA ILE A 43 -11.13 -13.17 -3.33
C ILE A 43 -11.14 -12.74 -4.81
N PHE A 44 -10.75 -13.63 -5.72
CA PHE A 44 -10.72 -13.30 -7.15
C PHE A 44 -12.12 -13.06 -7.73
N THR A 45 -13.13 -13.81 -7.29
CA THR A 45 -14.50 -13.62 -7.77
C THR A 45 -15.06 -12.24 -7.40
N GLN A 46 -14.78 -11.73 -6.19
CA GLN A 46 -15.31 -10.46 -5.74
C GLN A 46 -14.62 -9.25 -6.38
N MET A 47 -13.38 -9.39 -6.87
CA MET A 47 -12.66 -8.30 -7.56
C MET A 47 -13.36 -7.80 -8.82
N PHE A 48 -14.04 -8.72 -9.52
CA PHE A 48 -14.70 -8.45 -10.81
C PHE A 48 -16.24 -8.42 -10.69
N ARG A 49 -16.78 -8.41 -9.46
CA ARG A 49 -18.23 -8.34 -9.20
C ARG A 49 -18.62 -7.01 -8.55
N GLY A 50 -19.85 -6.60 -8.82
CA GLY A 50 -20.50 -5.42 -8.27
C GLY A 50 -20.57 -4.25 -9.25
N LYS A 51 -21.46 -3.29 -8.97
CA LYS A 51 -21.72 -2.10 -9.78
C LYS A 51 -21.42 -0.83 -8.98
N SER A 52 -21.12 0.26 -9.69
CA SER A 52 -21.03 1.59 -9.07
C SER A 52 -22.41 2.16 -8.74
N SER A 53 -22.47 3.13 -7.84
CA SER A 53 -23.64 3.97 -7.54
C SER A 53 -23.30 5.45 -7.72
N ASP A 54 -24.26 6.34 -7.49
CA ASP A 54 -24.01 7.79 -7.53
C ASP A 54 -23.13 8.25 -6.36
N GLU A 55 -23.19 7.52 -5.24
CA GLU A 55 -22.48 7.77 -3.98
C GLU A 55 -21.13 7.04 -3.87
N GLY A 56 -20.98 5.89 -4.53
CA GLY A 56 -19.87 4.97 -4.34
C GLY A 56 -19.36 4.33 -5.62
N VAL A 57 -18.13 3.83 -5.56
CA VAL A 57 -17.48 3.19 -6.72
C VAL A 57 -17.71 1.68 -6.75
N SER A 58 -17.53 1.04 -7.90
CA SER A 58 -17.60 -0.43 -8.00
C SER A 58 -16.44 -1.10 -7.26
N SER A 59 -16.53 -2.41 -6.98
CA SER A 59 -15.42 -3.17 -6.39
C SER A 59 -14.13 -3.10 -7.21
N PHE A 60 -14.24 -3.12 -8.54
CA PHE A 60 -13.08 -3.02 -9.43
C PHE A 60 -12.46 -1.62 -9.38
N GLN A 61 -13.29 -0.58 -9.33
CA GLN A 61 -12.80 0.80 -9.17
C GLN A 61 -12.16 0.99 -7.78
N ALA A 62 -12.76 0.45 -6.72
CA ALA A 62 -12.16 0.47 -5.37
C ALA A 62 -10.85 -0.32 -5.32
N LEU A 63 -10.76 -1.46 -5.99
CA LEU A 63 -9.52 -2.20 -6.20
C LEU A 63 -8.50 -1.34 -6.94
N SER A 64 -8.89 -0.65 -8.01
CA SER A 64 -8.02 0.21 -8.79
C SER A 64 -7.51 1.41 -7.98
N ILE A 65 -8.34 2.05 -7.16
CA ILE A 65 -7.93 3.13 -6.24
C ILE A 65 -6.94 2.59 -5.19
N SER A 66 -7.18 1.38 -4.70
CA SER A 66 -6.30 0.72 -3.74
C SER A 66 -4.94 0.35 -4.36
N LEU A 67 -4.97 -0.22 -5.57
CA LEU A 67 -3.77 -0.55 -6.33
C LEU A 67 -3.01 0.70 -6.79
N ALA A 68 -3.68 1.82 -7.03
CA ALA A 68 -2.99 3.10 -7.28
C ALA A 68 -2.08 3.49 -6.12
N GLY A 69 -2.52 3.30 -4.87
CA GLY A 69 -1.72 3.58 -3.68
C GLY A 69 -0.61 2.56 -3.42
N ARG A 70 -0.87 1.28 -3.73
CA ARG A 70 0.03 0.15 -3.44
C ARG A 70 1.09 -0.06 -4.52
N VAL A 71 0.66 -0.06 -5.78
CA VAL A 71 1.52 -0.29 -6.95
C VAL A 71 2.23 1.01 -7.33
N GLY A 72 3.38 1.23 -6.69
CA GLY A 72 4.15 2.46 -6.73
C GLY A 72 5.66 2.21 -6.78
N VAL A 73 6.42 3.21 -6.33
CA VAL A 73 7.89 3.12 -6.20
C VAL A 73 8.34 1.98 -5.27
N GLY A 74 7.50 1.60 -4.29
CA GLY A 74 7.76 0.47 -3.39
C GLY A 74 7.99 -0.85 -4.13
N ASN A 75 7.25 -1.11 -5.20
CA ASN A 75 7.35 -2.36 -5.96
C ASN A 75 8.57 -2.43 -6.89
N ILE A 76 9.19 -1.28 -7.16
CA ILE A 76 10.30 -1.16 -8.10
C ILE A 76 11.58 -0.84 -7.31
N ALA A 77 11.74 0.41 -6.86
CA ALA A 77 12.89 0.85 -6.09
C ALA A 77 12.91 0.26 -4.66
N GLY A 78 11.74 0.05 -4.04
CA GLY A 78 11.67 -0.54 -2.70
C GLY A 78 12.12 -2.01 -2.68
N VAL A 79 11.83 -2.77 -3.73
CA VAL A 79 12.36 -4.14 -3.93
C VAL A 79 13.87 -4.14 -4.10
N ALA A 80 14.40 -3.23 -4.93
CA ALA A 80 15.85 -3.06 -5.09
C ALA A 80 16.52 -2.69 -3.76
N THR A 81 15.89 -1.83 -2.96
CA THR A 81 16.34 -1.45 -1.61
C THR A 81 16.31 -2.63 -0.65
N ALA A 82 15.29 -3.48 -0.70
CA ALA A 82 15.21 -4.70 0.10
C ALA A 82 16.35 -5.67 -0.24
N ILE A 83 16.64 -5.87 -1.53
CA ILE A 83 17.74 -6.70 -1.99
C ILE A 83 19.09 -6.08 -1.59
N GLY A 84 19.23 -4.76 -1.73
CA GLY A 84 20.46 -4.04 -1.44
C GLY A 84 20.89 -4.13 0.01
N PHE A 85 19.96 -3.90 0.95
CA PHE A 85 20.30 -3.86 2.38
C PHE A 85 19.92 -5.12 3.16
N GLY A 86 18.97 -5.92 2.67
CA GLY A 86 18.56 -7.18 3.28
C GLY A 86 19.06 -8.43 2.55
N GLY A 87 19.71 -8.27 1.40
CA GLY A 87 20.08 -9.36 0.51
C GLY A 87 18.89 -9.98 -0.25
N PRO A 88 19.14 -10.93 -1.16
CA PRO A 88 18.07 -11.62 -1.90
C PRO A 88 17.04 -12.32 -0.99
N GLY A 89 17.45 -12.68 0.23
CA GLY A 89 16.59 -13.32 1.23
C GLY A 89 15.43 -12.44 1.71
N ALA A 90 15.55 -11.11 1.60
CA ALA A 90 14.48 -10.19 1.94
C ALA A 90 13.19 -10.44 1.13
N ILE A 91 13.31 -10.98 -0.09
CA ILE A 91 12.17 -11.27 -0.97
C ILE A 91 11.25 -12.35 -0.38
N VAL A 92 11.81 -13.39 0.25
CA VAL A 92 11.01 -14.42 0.94
C VAL A 92 10.24 -13.79 2.11
N TRP A 93 10.87 -12.88 2.86
CA TRP A 93 10.22 -12.18 3.95
C TRP A 93 9.16 -11.17 3.48
N MET A 94 9.34 -10.56 2.30
CA MET A 94 8.28 -9.80 1.63
C MET A 94 7.08 -10.71 1.31
N TRP A 95 7.30 -11.93 0.78
CA TRP A 95 6.23 -12.88 0.49
C TRP A 95 5.49 -13.35 1.74
N ILE A 96 6.23 -13.70 2.81
CA ILE A 96 5.65 -14.08 4.11
C ILE A 96 4.81 -12.92 4.65
N SER A 97 5.37 -11.70 4.65
CA SER A 97 4.66 -10.50 5.09
C SER A 97 3.39 -10.25 4.27
N ALA A 98 3.40 -10.47 2.95
CA ALA A 98 2.23 -10.32 2.10
C ALA A 98 1.15 -11.39 2.38
N LEU A 99 1.53 -12.66 2.52
CA LEU A 99 0.58 -13.74 2.83
C LEU A 99 -0.07 -13.55 4.21
N LEU A 100 0.69 -13.12 5.20
CA LEU A 100 0.16 -12.81 6.53
C LEU A 100 -0.66 -11.50 6.50
N GLY A 101 -0.14 -10.48 5.82
CA GLY A 101 -0.74 -9.17 5.63
C GLY A 101 -2.07 -9.21 4.89
N ALA A 102 -2.30 -10.16 3.98
CA ALA A 102 -3.59 -10.33 3.32
C ALA A 102 -4.73 -10.59 4.32
N SER A 103 -4.45 -11.31 5.42
CA SER A 103 -5.44 -11.51 6.50
C SER A 103 -5.66 -10.23 7.32
N THR A 104 -4.62 -9.44 7.55
CA THR A 104 -4.68 -8.12 8.19
C THR A 104 -5.51 -7.14 7.34
N SER A 105 -5.22 -7.09 6.03
CA SER A 105 -5.92 -6.27 5.02
C SER A 105 -7.42 -6.60 4.96
N TYR A 106 -7.78 -7.89 5.07
CA TYR A 106 -9.17 -8.31 5.20
C TYR A 106 -9.86 -7.67 6.41
N VAL A 107 -9.22 -7.71 7.59
CA VAL A 107 -9.80 -7.19 8.83
C VAL A 107 -9.98 -5.67 8.76
N GLU A 108 -8.93 -4.92 8.45
CA GLU A 108 -8.98 -3.46 8.41
C GLU A 108 -9.96 -2.94 7.35
N SER A 109 -10.00 -3.59 6.18
CA SER A 109 -10.88 -3.17 5.08
C SER A 109 -12.33 -3.52 5.35
N THR A 110 -12.60 -4.66 6.01
CA THR A 110 -13.94 -5.01 6.47
C THR A 110 -14.43 -3.99 7.50
N LEU A 111 -13.59 -3.59 8.46
CA LEU A 111 -13.93 -2.55 9.42
C LEU A 111 -14.18 -1.19 8.74
N GLY A 112 -13.34 -0.83 7.76
CA GLY A 112 -13.54 0.37 6.93
C GLY A 112 -14.92 0.42 6.26
N GLN A 113 -15.41 -0.71 5.75
CA GLN A 113 -16.75 -0.82 5.16
C GLN A 113 -17.89 -0.77 6.18
N VAL A 114 -17.72 -1.40 7.35
CA VAL A 114 -18.75 -1.41 8.40
C VAL A 114 -19.03 0.01 8.92
N PHE A 115 -17.96 0.77 9.13
CA PHE A 115 -18.01 2.07 9.80
C PHE A 115 -17.86 3.25 8.83
N LYS A 116 -18.12 3.04 7.54
CA LYS A 116 -18.17 4.13 6.56
C LYS A 116 -19.32 5.10 6.83
N GLU A 117 -19.18 6.30 6.29
CA GLU A 117 -20.16 7.36 6.32
C GLU A 117 -20.39 7.89 4.91
N GLN A 118 -21.55 8.50 4.70
CA GLN A 118 -21.80 9.32 3.53
C GLN A 118 -21.46 10.77 3.88
N ASP A 119 -20.61 11.41 3.08
CA ASP A 119 -20.26 12.82 3.23
C ASP A 119 -21.52 13.67 2.99
N PRO A 120 -22.01 14.46 3.97
CA PRO A 120 -23.23 15.24 3.80
C PRO A 120 -23.12 16.34 2.72
N LYS A 121 -21.90 16.74 2.34
CA LYS A 121 -21.67 17.80 1.35
C LYS A 121 -21.52 17.25 -0.06
N THR A 122 -20.80 16.14 -0.23
CA THR A 122 -20.52 15.57 -1.56
C THR A 122 -21.40 14.38 -1.90
N GLY A 123 -22.06 13.76 -0.91
CA GLY A 123 -22.81 12.51 -1.07
C GLY A 123 -21.92 11.27 -1.22
N GLU A 124 -20.60 11.43 -1.23
CA GLU A 124 -19.64 10.34 -1.46
C GLU A 124 -19.41 9.51 -0.20
N TYR A 125 -19.10 8.23 -0.37
CA TYR A 125 -18.68 7.39 0.75
C TYR A 125 -17.26 7.72 1.22
N ARG A 126 -17.11 7.85 2.54
CA ARG A 126 -15.84 8.02 3.23
C ARG A 126 -15.73 7.04 4.38
N GLY A 127 -14.53 6.51 4.58
CA GLY A 127 -14.23 5.63 5.69
C GLY A 127 -12.72 5.45 5.82
N GLY A 128 -12.31 4.57 6.72
CA GLY A 128 -10.92 4.35 7.04
C GLY A 128 -10.69 4.14 8.54
N PRO A 129 -9.44 4.05 8.99
CA PRO A 129 -9.15 3.76 10.40
C PRO A 129 -9.65 4.81 11.36
N ALA A 130 -9.53 6.09 11.05
CA ALA A 130 -10.09 7.14 11.89
C ALA A 130 -11.59 6.91 12.20
N TYR A 131 -12.35 6.47 11.20
CA TYR A 131 -13.78 6.21 11.31
C TYR A 131 -14.08 4.97 12.14
N TYR A 132 -13.48 3.83 11.81
CA TYR A 132 -13.76 2.59 12.55
C TYR A 132 -13.21 2.64 13.97
N ILE A 133 -12.08 3.34 14.20
CA ILE A 133 -11.50 3.52 15.53
C ILE A 133 -12.49 4.26 16.42
N GLU A 134 -12.99 5.42 15.98
CA GLU A 134 -13.95 6.19 16.78
C GLU A 134 -15.29 5.47 16.94
N LYS A 135 -15.82 4.87 15.86
CA LYS A 135 -17.20 4.38 15.85
C LYS A 135 -17.37 3.05 16.56
N ALA A 136 -16.43 2.12 16.44
CA ALA A 136 -16.60 0.76 16.94
C ALA A 136 -16.98 0.73 18.44
N TYR A 137 -16.35 1.58 19.26
CA TYR A 137 -16.58 1.68 20.70
C TYR A 137 -17.32 2.95 21.15
N ARG A 138 -17.99 3.67 20.24
CA ARG A 138 -18.77 4.87 20.58
C ARG A 138 -19.87 4.62 21.63
N HIS A 139 -20.34 3.38 21.77
CA HIS A 139 -21.38 2.98 22.71
C HIS A 139 -20.83 2.53 24.09
N THR A 140 -19.51 2.52 24.29
CA THR A 140 -18.87 2.09 25.54
C THR A 140 -18.29 3.27 26.31
N LYS A 141 -17.83 3.02 27.55
CA LYS A 141 -17.12 4.03 28.36
C LYS A 141 -15.81 4.51 27.71
N ALA A 142 -15.26 3.75 26.77
CA ALA A 142 -14.02 4.10 26.07
C ALA A 142 -14.24 5.07 24.88
N LYS A 143 -15.45 5.58 24.65
CA LYS A 143 -15.77 6.52 23.56
C LYS A 143 -14.78 7.70 23.45
N GLY A 144 -14.44 8.34 24.57
CA GLY A 144 -13.48 9.46 24.60
C GLY A 144 -12.08 9.00 24.16
N LEU A 145 -11.62 7.91 24.78
CA LEU A 145 -10.57 6.98 24.34
C LEU A 145 -10.36 6.98 22.82
N PHE A 146 -11.27 6.27 22.18
CA PHE A 146 -11.17 5.91 20.78
C PHE A 146 -11.44 7.09 19.84
N LYS A 147 -12.18 8.11 20.28
CA LYS A 147 -12.29 9.36 19.53
C LYS A 147 -10.94 10.07 19.41
N VAL A 148 -10.21 10.20 20.51
CA VAL A 148 -8.86 10.80 20.48
C VAL A 148 -7.92 9.94 19.64
N TYR A 149 -8.00 8.62 19.79
CA TYR A 149 -7.16 7.73 19.00
C TYR A 149 -7.42 7.84 17.48
N GLY A 150 -8.69 7.92 17.07
CA GLY A 150 -9.07 8.17 15.67
C GLY A 150 -8.60 9.52 15.15
N MET A 151 -8.64 10.58 15.97
CA MET A 151 -8.10 11.90 15.62
C MET A 151 -6.57 11.88 15.46
N VAL A 152 -5.86 11.17 16.33
CA VAL A 152 -4.39 11.00 16.21
C VAL A 152 -4.06 10.25 14.92
N PHE A 153 -4.74 9.14 14.64
CA PHE A 153 -4.58 8.40 13.38
C PHE A 153 -4.83 9.30 12.17
N ALA A 154 -5.92 10.08 12.18
CA ALA A 154 -6.25 10.97 11.08
C ALA A 154 -5.18 12.05 10.87
N ALA A 155 -4.68 12.67 11.95
CA ALA A 155 -3.64 13.70 11.87
C ALA A 155 -2.31 13.13 11.33
N VAL A 156 -1.91 11.96 11.81
CA VAL A 156 -0.73 11.24 11.31
C VAL A 156 -0.90 10.88 9.83
N THR A 157 -2.08 10.39 9.43
CA THR A 157 -2.35 10.04 8.04
C THR A 157 -2.32 11.26 7.14
N VAL A 158 -2.90 12.40 7.55
CA VAL A 158 -2.82 13.66 6.80
C VAL A 158 -1.35 14.04 6.59
N MET A 159 -0.54 14.04 7.64
CA MET A 159 0.89 14.39 7.55
C MET A 159 1.66 13.40 6.68
N ALA A 160 1.51 12.10 6.91
CA ALA A 160 2.22 11.06 6.19
C ALA A 160 1.91 11.10 4.69
N MET A 161 0.63 11.16 4.34
CA MET A 161 0.15 11.07 2.95
C MET A 161 0.34 12.35 2.16
N SER A 162 0.34 13.52 2.81
CA SER A 162 0.49 14.79 2.10
C SER A 162 1.92 15.32 2.07
N PHE A 163 2.75 15.00 3.08
CA PHE A 163 4.11 15.53 3.18
C PHE A 163 5.18 14.45 3.05
N MET A 164 5.06 13.35 3.76
CA MET A 164 6.18 12.43 4.01
C MET A 164 6.39 11.42 2.87
N LEU A 165 5.29 10.85 2.36
CA LEU A 165 5.30 9.80 1.34
C LEU A 165 5.39 10.31 -0.12
N PRO A 166 4.74 11.42 -0.51
CA PRO A 166 4.81 11.92 -1.90
C PRO A 166 6.24 12.23 -2.37
N GLY A 167 7.12 12.59 -1.43
CA GLY A 167 8.52 12.88 -1.71
C GLY A 167 9.27 11.70 -2.30
N ILE A 168 9.05 10.48 -1.79
CA ILE A 168 9.69 9.25 -2.30
C ILE A 168 9.24 8.96 -3.73
N GLN A 169 7.94 9.11 -3.98
CA GLN A 169 7.34 8.83 -5.28
C GLN A 169 7.92 9.77 -6.34
N SER A 170 7.91 11.08 -6.06
CA SER A 170 8.46 12.10 -6.95
C SER A 170 9.97 11.97 -7.16
N ASN A 171 10.71 11.58 -6.12
CA ASN A 171 12.15 11.35 -6.18
C ASN A 171 12.53 10.22 -7.14
N ALA A 172 11.83 9.09 -7.08
CA ALA A 172 12.13 7.97 -7.98
C ALA A 172 11.73 8.29 -9.43
N ILE A 173 10.68 9.09 -9.65
CA ILE A 173 10.37 9.59 -11.00
C ILE A 173 11.54 10.41 -11.52
N SER A 174 12.01 11.42 -10.78
CA SER A 174 13.12 12.26 -11.22
C SER A 174 14.39 11.45 -11.46
N GLY A 175 14.73 10.52 -10.57
CA GLY A 175 15.91 9.65 -10.72
C GLY A 175 15.82 8.73 -11.94
N ALA A 176 14.65 8.14 -12.20
CA ALA A 176 14.44 7.29 -13.36
C ALA A 176 14.48 8.07 -14.69
N VAL A 177 13.87 9.26 -14.73
CA VAL A 177 13.82 10.14 -15.90
C VAL A 177 15.20 10.72 -16.21
N GLU A 178 15.95 11.12 -15.18
CA GLU A 178 17.34 11.58 -15.32
C GLU A 178 18.22 10.45 -15.87
N ASN A 179 18.10 9.22 -15.34
CA ASN A 179 18.87 8.08 -15.84
C ASN A 179 18.50 7.71 -17.29
N ALA A 180 17.21 7.79 -17.66
CA ALA A 180 16.75 7.41 -18.99
C ALA A 180 17.08 8.44 -20.08
N TRP A 181 16.96 9.73 -19.77
CA TRP A 181 16.99 10.79 -20.79
C TRP A 181 17.90 11.97 -20.44
N GLY A 182 18.63 11.94 -19.33
CA GLY A 182 19.49 13.04 -18.89
C GLY A 182 18.72 14.31 -18.50
N THR A 183 17.41 14.21 -18.26
CA THR A 183 16.58 15.38 -17.91
C THR A 183 16.90 15.85 -16.50
N PRO A 184 17.27 17.12 -16.29
CA PRO A 184 17.51 17.67 -14.96
C PRO A 184 16.29 17.51 -14.04
N THR A 185 16.54 17.12 -12.79
CA THR A 185 15.49 16.81 -11.79
C THR A 185 14.49 17.95 -11.56
N TRP A 186 14.93 19.21 -11.64
CA TRP A 186 14.05 20.38 -11.48
C TRP A 186 13.00 20.51 -12.59
N ILE A 187 13.29 20.06 -13.82
CA ILE A 187 12.33 20.05 -14.93
C ILE A 187 11.25 19.02 -14.63
N THR A 188 11.66 17.82 -14.20
CA THR A 188 10.73 16.77 -13.78
C THR A 188 9.86 17.23 -12.63
N ALA A 189 10.44 17.90 -11.63
CA ALA A 189 9.72 18.48 -10.50
C ALA A 189 8.63 19.47 -10.95
N LEU A 190 8.97 20.38 -11.88
CA LEU A 190 8.04 21.37 -12.43
C LEU A 190 6.88 20.70 -13.18
N ILE A 191 7.18 19.76 -14.07
CA ILE A 191 6.16 19.03 -14.85
C ILE A 191 5.23 18.25 -13.90
N LEU A 192 5.80 17.53 -12.92
CA LEU A 192 5.02 16.79 -11.94
C LEU A 192 4.12 17.70 -11.11
N ALA A 193 4.62 18.85 -10.64
CA ALA A 193 3.83 19.80 -9.88
C ALA A 193 2.65 20.35 -10.70
N ILE A 194 2.84 20.65 -11.99
CA ILE A 194 1.76 21.12 -12.89
C ILE A 194 0.69 20.03 -13.07
N ILE A 195 1.11 18.81 -13.39
CA ILE A 195 0.19 17.67 -13.59
C ILE A 195 -0.58 17.38 -12.30
N MET A 196 0.13 17.28 -11.17
CA MET A 196 -0.48 17.06 -9.87
C MET A 196 -1.46 18.17 -9.51
N GLY A 197 -1.11 19.44 -9.76
CA GLY A 197 -1.98 20.59 -9.52
C GLY A 197 -3.30 20.48 -10.26
N PHE A 198 -3.26 20.09 -11.54
CA PHE A 198 -4.47 19.89 -12.34
C PHE A 198 -5.36 18.75 -11.82
N ILE A 199 -4.75 17.66 -11.33
CA ILE A 199 -5.48 16.49 -10.81
C ILE A 199 -6.12 16.81 -9.45
N VAL A 200 -5.35 17.32 -8.48
CA VAL A 200 -5.84 17.52 -7.10
C VAL A 200 -6.87 18.63 -6.99
N ILE A 201 -6.82 19.65 -7.86
CA ILE A 201 -7.85 20.70 -7.94
C ILE A 201 -9.19 20.13 -8.44
N GLY A 202 -9.17 19.05 -9.24
CA GLY A 202 -10.36 18.43 -9.81
C GLY A 202 -11.20 17.56 -8.86
N GLY A 203 -10.69 17.25 -7.66
CA GLY A 203 -11.41 16.49 -6.63
C GLY A 203 -11.49 14.97 -6.84
N VAL A 204 -12.18 14.29 -5.92
CA VAL A 204 -12.15 12.82 -5.75
C VAL A 204 -12.65 12.05 -6.99
N LYS A 205 -13.71 12.50 -7.67
CA LYS A 205 -14.23 11.82 -8.87
C LYS A 205 -13.22 11.81 -10.02
N ARG A 206 -12.48 12.91 -10.25
CA ARG A 206 -11.42 12.96 -11.27
C ARG A 206 -10.27 12.01 -10.92
N ILE A 207 -9.92 11.96 -9.64
CA ILE A 207 -8.90 11.04 -9.10
C ILE A 207 -9.30 9.59 -9.35
N ALA A 208 -10.51 9.19 -8.95
CA ALA A 208 -11.00 7.83 -9.14
C ALA A 208 -11.06 7.43 -10.62
N HIS A 209 -11.53 8.33 -11.49
CA HIS A 209 -11.56 8.10 -12.94
C HIS A 209 -10.15 7.90 -13.52
N PHE A 210 -9.20 8.80 -13.19
CA PHE A 210 -7.81 8.68 -13.63
C PHE A 210 -7.18 7.37 -13.17
N ALA A 211 -7.30 7.02 -11.87
CA ALA A 211 -6.77 5.79 -11.31
C ALA A 211 -7.36 4.55 -12.00
N SER A 212 -8.68 4.54 -12.26
CA SER A 212 -9.35 3.40 -12.90
C SER A 212 -8.89 3.12 -14.34
N LEU A 213 -8.36 4.13 -15.03
CA LEU A 213 -7.83 3.99 -16.38
C LEU A 213 -6.32 3.69 -16.37
N ALA A 214 -5.55 4.43 -15.57
CA ALA A 214 -4.10 4.34 -15.55
C ALA A 214 -3.61 3.01 -14.93
N VAL A 215 -4.22 2.57 -13.82
CA VAL A 215 -3.72 1.44 -13.03
C VAL A 215 -3.78 0.09 -13.78
N PRO A 216 -4.89 -0.30 -14.43
CA PRO A 216 -4.92 -1.56 -15.16
C PRO A 216 -3.92 -1.56 -16.33
N PHE A 217 -3.83 -0.44 -17.06
CA PHE A 217 -2.92 -0.28 -18.18
C PHE A 217 -1.45 -0.43 -17.75
N MET A 218 -1.04 0.32 -16.71
CA MET A 218 0.34 0.31 -16.23
C MET A 218 0.73 -1.06 -15.64
N ALA A 219 -0.18 -1.71 -14.89
CA ALA A 219 0.07 -3.03 -14.31
C ALA A 219 0.24 -4.11 -15.38
N VAL A 220 -0.62 -4.13 -16.41
CA VAL A 220 -0.53 -5.11 -17.51
C VAL A 220 0.78 -4.96 -18.26
N ILE A 221 1.16 -3.72 -18.63
CA ILE A 221 2.40 -3.47 -19.37
C ILE A 221 3.63 -3.89 -18.57
N TYR A 222 3.69 -3.55 -17.28
CA TYR A 222 4.80 -3.93 -16.41
C TYR A 222 4.90 -5.45 -16.23
N ILE A 223 3.76 -6.12 -16.03
CA ILE A 223 3.71 -7.58 -15.90
C ILE A 223 4.17 -8.25 -17.20
N ILE A 224 3.75 -7.75 -18.38
CA ILE A 224 4.22 -8.29 -19.66
C ILE A 224 5.73 -8.16 -19.80
N ALA A 225 6.30 -7.00 -19.46
CA ALA A 225 7.74 -6.80 -19.52
C ALA A 225 8.48 -7.73 -18.54
N ALA A 226 7.98 -7.89 -17.32
CA ALA A 226 8.57 -8.81 -16.35
C ALA A 226 8.47 -10.29 -16.78
N ILE A 227 7.34 -10.69 -17.39
CA ILE A 227 7.19 -12.04 -17.98
C ILE A 227 8.18 -12.20 -19.13
N ALA A 228 8.35 -11.21 -20.00
CA ALA A 228 9.31 -11.26 -21.09
C ALA A 228 10.75 -11.45 -20.56
N VAL A 229 11.15 -10.70 -19.53
CA VAL A 229 12.44 -10.89 -18.83
C VAL A 229 12.56 -12.29 -18.26
N THR A 230 11.50 -12.78 -17.62
CA THR A 230 11.45 -14.12 -17.02
C THR A 230 11.60 -15.22 -18.07
N LEU A 231 10.95 -15.09 -19.23
CA LEU A 231 11.03 -16.05 -20.32
C LEU A 231 12.40 -16.05 -21.00
N ILE A 232 12.99 -14.87 -21.19
CA ILE A 232 14.34 -14.73 -21.76
C ILE A 232 15.39 -15.30 -20.82
N ASN A 233 15.23 -15.10 -19.51
CA ASN A 233 16.10 -15.63 -18.46
C ASN A 233 15.50 -16.89 -17.81
N ALA A 234 14.79 -17.74 -18.57
CA ALA A 234 14.10 -18.89 -18.00
C ALA A 234 15.05 -19.87 -17.28
N GLU A 235 16.30 -19.96 -17.74
CA GLU A 235 17.36 -20.73 -17.07
C GLU A 235 17.69 -20.22 -15.66
N GLN A 236 17.41 -18.95 -15.37
CA GLN A 236 17.64 -18.33 -14.06
C GLN A 236 16.46 -18.50 -13.09
N ILE A 237 15.34 -19.07 -13.53
CA ILE A 237 14.18 -19.30 -12.65
C ILE A 237 14.59 -20.10 -11.42
N ILE A 238 15.15 -21.29 -11.61
CA ILE A 238 15.55 -22.16 -10.50
C ILE A 238 16.70 -21.54 -9.67
N PRO A 239 17.80 -21.05 -10.28
CA PRO A 239 18.88 -20.39 -9.53
C PRO A 239 18.43 -19.21 -8.67
N VAL A 240 17.56 -18.33 -9.19
CA VAL A 240 17.05 -17.19 -8.42
C VAL A 240 16.19 -17.66 -7.24
N PHE A 241 15.33 -18.66 -7.45
CA PHE A 241 14.57 -19.25 -6.33
C PHE A 241 15.48 -19.86 -5.27
N GLN A 242 16.50 -20.62 -5.68
CA GLN A 242 17.48 -21.16 -4.75
C GLN A 242 18.17 -20.05 -3.96
N LEU A 243 18.67 -19.02 -4.64
CA LEU A 243 19.34 -17.87 -4.04
C LEU A 243 18.48 -17.16 -3.00
N VAL A 244 17.21 -16.84 -3.32
CA VAL A 244 16.35 -16.13 -2.36
C VAL A 244 16.03 -17.00 -1.14
N PHE A 245 15.83 -18.31 -1.32
CA PHE A 245 15.52 -19.21 -0.22
C PHE A 245 16.74 -19.50 0.68
N THR A 246 17.92 -19.76 0.10
CA THR A 246 19.13 -19.98 0.90
C THR A 246 19.54 -18.71 1.63
N SER A 247 19.43 -17.54 0.98
CA SER A 247 19.70 -16.25 1.62
C SER A 247 18.71 -15.92 2.74
N ALA A 248 17.42 -16.27 2.60
CA ALA A 248 16.40 -15.94 3.59
C ALA A 248 16.53 -16.69 4.92
N PHE A 249 17.04 -17.92 4.85
CA PHE A 249 17.21 -18.80 6.00
C PHE A 249 18.68 -19.01 6.37
N GLY A 250 19.59 -18.25 5.76
CA GLY A 250 21.02 -18.28 6.04
C GLY A 250 21.72 -19.60 5.70
N ILE A 251 21.13 -20.48 4.86
CA ILE A 251 21.60 -21.85 4.64
C ILE A 251 23.06 -21.91 4.14
N ASP A 252 23.53 -20.86 3.47
CA ASP A 252 24.90 -20.72 2.95
C ASP A 252 25.81 -19.82 3.81
N ALA A 253 25.28 -19.18 4.86
CA ALA A 253 26.06 -18.45 5.85
C ALA A 253 26.55 -19.47 6.90
N GLY A 254 27.87 -19.61 7.07
CA GLY A 254 28.45 -20.58 8.00
C GLY A 254 27.94 -20.45 9.45
N PRO A 255 28.31 -21.39 10.35
CA PRO A 255 27.72 -21.57 11.69
C PRO A 255 28.00 -20.47 12.75
N GLU A 256 28.33 -19.25 12.33
CA GLU A 256 28.81 -18.17 13.21
C GLU A 256 27.71 -17.16 13.54
N ALA A 257 27.94 -16.27 14.52
CA ALA A 257 27.01 -15.19 14.92
C ALA A 257 26.58 -14.27 13.76
N ALA A 258 27.38 -14.22 12.68
CA ALA A 258 27.04 -13.58 11.41
C ALA A 258 25.76 -14.15 10.77
N PHE A 259 25.44 -15.43 10.98
CA PHE A 259 24.22 -16.09 10.47
C PHE A 259 22.95 -15.42 10.99
N GLY A 260 22.89 -15.14 12.30
CA GLY A 260 21.73 -14.48 12.92
C GLY A 260 21.56 -13.03 12.47
N GLY A 261 22.67 -12.30 12.26
CA GLY A 261 22.66 -10.92 11.77
C GLY A 261 22.14 -10.82 10.33
N ILE A 262 22.59 -11.70 9.43
CA ILE A 262 22.17 -11.71 8.02
C ILE A 262 20.67 -12.03 7.89
N ILE A 263 20.18 -13.03 8.62
CA ILE A 263 18.75 -13.36 8.63
C ILE A 263 17.94 -12.20 9.24
N GLY A 264 18.45 -11.58 10.32
CA GLY A 264 17.82 -10.42 10.94
C GLY A 264 17.62 -9.26 9.96
N MET A 265 18.65 -8.94 9.17
CA MET A 265 18.55 -7.90 8.12
C MET A 265 17.56 -8.29 7.02
N ALA A 266 17.58 -9.53 6.55
CA ALA A 266 16.63 -10.02 5.55
C ALA A 266 15.18 -9.91 6.04
N VAL A 267 14.92 -10.28 7.30
CA VAL A 267 13.60 -10.12 7.94
C VAL A 267 13.21 -8.65 8.03
N GLN A 268 14.10 -7.80 8.57
CA GLN A 268 13.81 -6.40 8.81
C GLN A 268 13.50 -5.66 7.50
N TRP A 269 14.39 -5.75 6.51
CA TRP A 269 14.21 -5.08 5.22
C TRP A 269 13.08 -5.72 4.40
N GLY A 270 12.93 -7.04 4.46
CA GLY A 270 11.84 -7.74 3.78
C GLY A 270 10.47 -7.35 4.31
N VAL A 271 10.30 -7.26 5.63
CA VAL A 271 9.02 -6.82 6.23
C VAL A 271 8.80 -5.33 6.01
N GLN A 272 9.82 -4.49 6.22
CA GLN A 272 9.71 -3.04 6.05
C GLN A 272 9.32 -2.66 4.63
N ARG A 273 10.02 -3.19 3.62
CA ARG A 273 9.71 -2.91 2.21
C ARG A 273 8.47 -3.67 1.74
N GLY A 274 8.18 -4.83 2.31
CA GLY A 274 6.93 -5.56 2.08
C GLY A 274 5.69 -4.75 2.49
N ILE A 275 5.69 -4.17 3.70
CA ILE A 275 4.59 -3.31 4.19
C ILE A 275 4.53 -2.02 3.39
N TYR A 276 5.68 -1.40 3.08
CA TYR A 276 5.69 -0.19 2.26
C TYR A 276 5.02 -0.43 0.89
N SER A 277 5.19 -1.62 0.31
CA SER A 277 4.61 -2.01 -0.97
C SER A 277 3.11 -2.31 -0.86
N ASN A 278 2.71 -3.29 -0.04
CA ASN A 278 1.32 -3.74 -0.01
C ASN A 278 0.43 -2.98 1.00
N GLU A 279 1.02 -2.14 1.84
CA GLU A 279 0.37 -1.32 2.87
C GLU A 279 -0.53 -2.12 3.84
N ALA A 280 -0.32 -3.44 3.95
CA ALA A 280 -1.14 -4.30 4.80
C ALA A 280 -0.88 -3.99 6.28
N GLY A 281 -1.93 -3.56 6.98
CA GLY A 281 -1.80 -3.12 8.38
C GLY A 281 -1.34 -1.66 8.53
N GLN A 282 -0.99 -0.94 7.46
CA GLN A 282 -0.75 0.50 7.52
C GLN A 282 -2.05 1.30 7.70
N GLY A 283 -3.19 0.76 7.25
CA GLY A 283 -4.49 1.42 7.39
C GLY A 283 -4.91 2.29 6.20
N THR A 284 -4.29 2.12 5.04
CA THR A 284 -4.57 2.86 3.81
C THR A 284 -5.67 2.22 2.97
N GLY A 285 -5.60 0.90 2.76
CA GLY A 285 -6.58 0.08 2.05
C GLY A 285 -8.04 0.29 2.48
N PRO A 286 -8.35 0.48 3.78
CA PRO A 286 -9.69 0.79 4.25
C PRO A 286 -10.36 2.01 3.62
N HIS A 287 -9.62 3.02 3.15
CA HIS A 287 -10.20 4.22 2.52
C HIS A 287 -10.80 3.89 1.15
N ALA A 288 -10.07 3.12 0.34
CA ALA A 288 -10.54 2.63 -0.95
C ALA A 288 -11.65 1.58 -0.74
N ALA A 289 -11.47 0.70 0.25
CA ALA A 289 -12.49 -0.26 0.64
C ALA A 289 -13.81 0.45 0.92
N ALA A 290 -13.83 1.44 1.83
CA ALA A 290 -15.04 2.16 2.25
C ALA A 290 -15.75 2.91 1.11
N ALA A 291 -15.01 3.38 0.11
CA ALA A 291 -15.59 4.06 -1.06
C ALA A 291 -16.46 3.13 -1.93
N ALA A 292 -16.28 1.81 -1.79
CA ALA A 292 -17.00 0.85 -2.61
C ALA A 292 -18.47 0.70 -2.20
N GLU A 293 -19.33 0.57 -3.20
CA GLU A 293 -20.72 0.15 -3.05
C GLU A 293 -20.79 -1.39 -3.05
N VAL A 294 -21.26 -1.97 -1.94
CA VAL A 294 -21.42 -3.43 -1.80
C VAL A 294 -22.61 -3.77 -0.92
N SER A 295 -23.15 -4.97 -1.11
CA SER A 295 -24.19 -5.54 -0.26
C SER A 295 -23.68 -6.05 1.10
N HIS A 296 -22.39 -6.40 1.23
CA HIS A 296 -21.82 -6.98 2.45
C HIS A 296 -20.33 -6.62 2.64
N PRO A 297 -19.90 -6.09 3.80
CA PRO A 297 -18.51 -5.65 4.07
C PRO A 297 -17.42 -6.68 3.76
N SER A 298 -17.63 -7.95 4.09
CA SER A 298 -16.68 -9.04 3.76
C SER A 298 -16.34 -9.15 2.28
N LYS A 299 -17.24 -8.75 1.36
CA LYS A 299 -16.93 -8.75 -0.08
C LYS A 299 -15.71 -7.87 -0.35
N GLN A 300 -15.70 -6.64 0.17
CA GLN A 300 -14.56 -5.73 0.02
C GLN A 300 -13.36 -6.13 0.86
N GLY A 301 -13.56 -6.68 2.06
CA GLY A 301 -12.45 -7.26 2.82
C GLY A 301 -11.67 -8.28 1.99
N LEU A 302 -12.36 -9.15 1.25
CA LEU A 302 -11.74 -10.15 0.37
C LEU A 302 -11.06 -9.51 -0.85
N VAL A 303 -11.67 -8.51 -1.48
CA VAL A 303 -11.04 -7.76 -2.59
C VAL A 303 -9.71 -7.15 -2.16
N GLN A 304 -9.69 -6.51 -0.98
CA GLN A 304 -8.48 -5.87 -0.44
C GLN A 304 -7.45 -6.86 0.12
N ALA A 305 -7.86 -8.08 0.47
CA ALA A 305 -6.91 -9.15 0.76
C ALA A 305 -6.16 -9.57 -0.51
N GLY A 306 -6.87 -9.68 -1.64
CA GLY A 306 -6.23 -10.09 -2.88
C GLY A 306 -5.41 -9.01 -3.58
N SER A 307 -5.65 -7.72 -3.32
CA SER A 307 -4.77 -6.66 -3.82
C SER A 307 -3.35 -6.78 -3.26
N VAL A 308 -3.17 -7.33 -2.05
CA VAL A 308 -1.85 -7.64 -1.47
C VAL A 308 -1.09 -8.69 -2.32
N TYR A 309 -1.82 -9.63 -2.92
CA TYR A 309 -1.21 -10.63 -3.81
C TYR A 309 -0.75 -10.04 -5.12
N ILE A 310 -1.60 -9.22 -5.75
CA ILE A 310 -1.27 -8.52 -7.00
C ILE A 310 -0.01 -7.68 -6.78
N ASP A 311 0.03 -6.95 -5.68
CA ASP A 311 1.15 -6.10 -5.32
C ASP A 311 2.46 -6.89 -5.11
N THR A 312 2.52 -7.71 -4.06
CA THR A 312 3.81 -8.27 -3.63
C THR A 312 4.13 -9.59 -4.31
N LEU A 313 3.15 -10.50 -4.43
CA LEU A 313 3.42 -11.83 -4.98
C LEU A 313 3.60 -11.80 -6.50
N PHE A 314 2.99 -10.84 -7.19
CA PHE A 314 3.16 -10.65 -8.63
C PHE A 314 4.14 -9.51 -8.95
N VAL A 315 3.80 -8.24 -8.67
CA VAL A 315 4.60 -7.10 -9.14
C VAL A 315 5.98 -7.07 -8.48
N CYS A 316 6.08 -7.21 -7.16
CA CYS A 316 7.39 -7.21 -6.49
C CYS A 316 8.25 -8.42 -6.85
N SER A 317 7.66 -9.61 -6.96
CA SER A 317 8.36 -10.81 -7.43
C SER A 317 8.90 -10.64 -8.85
N ALA A 318 8.12 -10.02 -9.73
CA ALA A 318 8.53 -9.69 -11.09
C ALA A 318 9.75 -8.76 -11.11
N THR A 319 9.74 -7.70 -10.30
CA THR A 319 10.88 -6.79 -10.14
C THR A 319 12.10 -7.52 -9.56
N ALA A 320 11.91 -8.29 -8.50
CA ALA A 320 12.99 -9.04 -7.87
C ALA A 320 13.62 -10.03 -8.85
N PHE A 321 12.80 -10.72 -9.64
CA PHE A 321 13.28 -11.62 -10.67
C PHE A 321 14.09 -10.87 -11.73
N MET A 322 13.58 -9.74 -12.24
CA MET A 322 14.28 -8.90 -13.23
C MET A 322 15.67 -8.45 -12.74
N ILE A 323 15.78 -8.08 -11.46
CA ILE A 323 17.04 -7.66 -10.83
C ILE A 323 17.98 -8.85 -10.63
N LEU A 324 17.49 -9.93 -10.03
CA LEU A 324 18.32 -11.06 -9.62
C LEU A 324 18.74 -11.94 -10.81
N SER A 325 17.86 -12.14 -11.80
CA SER A 325 18.16 -12.97 -12.98
C SER A 325 19.22 -12.35 -13.89
N THR A 326 19.28 -11.01 -13.91
CA THR A 326 20.29 -10.26 -14.70
C THR A 326 21.54 -9.99 -13.87
N GLY A 327 21.48 -10.19 -12.56
CA GLY A 327 22.58 -9.89 -11.65
C GLY A 327 22.81 -8.40 -11.42
N MET A 328 21.84 -7.54 -11.73
CA MET A 328 21.97 -6.09 -11.57
C MET A 328 21.68 -5.65 -10.13
N TYR A 329 22.43 -6.21 -9.17
CA TYR A 329 22.33 -5.88 -7.75
C TYR A 329 23.68 -5.97 -7.02
N LYS A 330 23.78 -5.27 -5.89
CA LYS A 330 24.83 -5.43 -4.88
C LYS A 330 24.19 -5.60 -3.51
N VAL A 331 24.87 -6.24 -2.57
CA VAL A 331 24.42 -6.30 -1.17
C VAL A 331 25.38 -5.51 -0.31
N PHE A 332 24.85 -4.56 0.47
CA PHE A 332 25.61 -3.67 1.34
C PHE A 332 25.53 -4.13 2.79
N GLY A 333 26.64 -4.00 3.52
CA GLY A 333 26.69 -4.15 4.98
C GLY A 333 26.30 -2.88 5.71
N GLU A 334 26.19 -2.98 7.03
CA GLU A 334 25.86 -1.84 7.91
C GLU A 334 26.89 -0.71 7.83
N ASP A 335 28.14 -1.02 7.51
CA ASP A 335 29.24 -0.08 7.30
C ASP A 335 29.31 0.47 5.85
N GLY A 336 28.37 0.08 4.98
CA GLY A 336 28.34 0.43 3.57
C GLY A 336 29.29 -0.39 2.70
N THR A 337 30.02 -1.37 3.26
CA THR A 337 30.88 -2.25 2.47
C THR A 337 30.03 -3.22 1.63
N THR A 338 30.51 -3.58 0.44
CA THR A 338 29.82 -4.57 -0.40
C THR A 338 30.10 -5.97 0.14
N ILE A 339 29.07 -6.65 0.64
CA ILE A 339 29.17 -8.02 1.20
C ILE A 339 29.05 -9.08 0.10
N ILE A 340 28.13 -8.88 -0.85
CA ILE A 340 27.94 -9.77 -2.00
C ILE A 340 27.91 -8.91 -3.25
N GLY A 341 28.84 -9.18 -4.16
CA GLY A 341 28.90 -8.56 -5.49
C GLY A 341 28.91 -9.64 -6.55
N THR A 342 27.78 -10.27 -6.82
CA THR A 342 27.72 -11.30 -7.88
C THR A 342 26.44 -11.21 -8.67
N GLY A 343 26.56 -10.48 -9.79
CA GLY A 343 25.73 -10.66 -10.97
C GLY A 343 26.58 -11.05 -12.17
N ARG A 344 25.95 -11.71 -13.17
CA ARG A 344 26.56 -11.93 -14.49
C ARG A 344 26.73 -10.62 -15.28
N GLY A 345 25.96 -9.58 -14.95
CA GLY A 345 26.05 -8.26 -15.57
C GLY A 345 27.12 -7.37 -14.93
N GLN A 346 27.93 -6.71 -15.77
CA GLN A 346 28.77 -5.59 -15.33
C GLN A 346 27.87 -4.36 -15.14
N MET A 347 27.43 -4.12 -13.91
CA MET A 347 26.66 -2.93 -13.58
C MET A 347 27.61 -1.74 -13.42
N VAL A 348 27.27 -0.60 -14.02
CA VAL A 348 28.06 0.65 -13.87
C VAL A 348 28.14 0.99 -12.38
N GLU A 349 29.35 1.30 -11.91
CA GLU A 349 29.63 1.48 -10.48
C GLU A 349 28.73 2.54 -9.83
N GLU A 350 28.42 3.61 -10.56
CA GLU A 350 27.50 4.67 -10.14
C GLU A 350 26.06 4.17 -9.93
N ILE A 351 25.54 3.34 -10.86
CA ILE A 351 24.20 2.74 -10.74
C ILE A 351 24.19 1.72 -9.59
N ALA A 352 25.31 1.03 -9.39
CA ALA A 352 25.45 0.02 -8.36
C ALA A 352 25.67 0.58 -6.96
N ALA A 353 25.99 1.86 -6.82
CA ALA A 353 26.27 2.50 -5.54
C ALA A 353 25.03 2.75 -4.68
N THR A 354 23.83 2.80 -5.27
CA THR A 354 22.59 3.07 -4.54
C THR A 354 21.47 2.16 -5.04
N PRO A 355 20.86 1.35 -4.14
CA PRO A 355 19.70 0.56 -4.53
C PRO A 355 18.51 1.46 -4.83
N GLY A 356 17.77 1.14 -5.88
CA GLY A 356 16.61 1.93 -6.29
C GLY A 356 16.12 1.61 -7.70
N GLU A 357 15.43 2.57 -8.29
CA GLU A 357 14.82 2.49 -9.62
C GLU A 357 15.80 2.18 -10.75
N LYS A 358 17.07 2.54 -10.59
CA LYS A 358 18.10 2.34 -11.62
C LYS A 358 18.49 0.87 -11.80
N TRP A 359 18.26 0.01 -10.80
CA TRP A 359 18.59 -1.42 -10.87
C TRP A 359 17.68 -2.19 -11.84
N PRO A 360 16.35 -2.09 -11.75
CA PRO A 360 15.47 -2.67 -12.77
C PRO A 360 15.63 -2.00 -14.15
N GLN A 361 15.99 -0.71 -14.23
CA GLN A 361 16.38 -0.08 -15.50
C GLN A 361 17.57 -0.81 -16.14
N ALA A 362 18.64 -1.01 -15.38
CA ALA A 362 19.84 -1.72 -15.83
C ALA A 362 19.55 -3.19 -16.18
N GLY A 363 18.71 -3.87 -15.39
CA GLY A 363 18.30 -5.24 -15.68
C GLY A 363 17.53 -5.36 -16.99
N LEU A 364 16.60 -4.45 -17.27
CA LEU A 364 15.84 -4.49 -18.52
C LEU A 364 16.70 -4.08 -19.74
N ASP A 365 17.67 -3.17 -19.54
CA ASP A 365 18.62 -2.73 -20.58
C ASP A 365 19.55 -3.86 -21.05
N THR A 366 19.76 -4.93 -20.27
CA THR A 366 20.55 -6.08 -20.73
C THR A 366 19.92 -6.81 -21.90
N MET A 367 18.61 -6.65 -22.11
CA MET A 367 17.89 -7.27 -23.22
C MET A 367 17.89 -6.38 -24.46
N ILE A 368 17.57 -5.10 -24.27
CA ILE A 368 17.52 -4.09 -25.34
C ILE A 368 18.12 -2.80 -24.79
N SER A 369 19.32 -2.46 -25.25
CA SER A 369 20.05 -1.27 -24.79
C SER A 369 19.22 0.01 -24.96
N GLY A 370 19.06 0.77 -23.87
CA GLY A 370 18.34 2.05 -23.83
C GLY A 370 16.81 1.94 -23.76
N PHE A 371 16.24 0.79 -24.16
CA PHE A 371 14.81 0.54 -24.03
C PHE A 371 14.41 0.32 -22.57
N GLY A 372 15.26 -0.38 -21.80
CA GLY A 372 15.00 -0.70 -20.41
C GLY A 372 14.88 0.53 -19.52
N ALA A 373 15.84 1.45 -19.65
CA ALA A 373 15.83 2.72 -18.93
C ALA A 373 14.55 3.53 -19.21
N SER A 374 14.20 3.70 -20.49
CA SER A 374 13.01 4.44 -20.91
C SER A 374 11.71 3.77 -20.45
N PHE A 375 11.59 2.46 -20.60
CA PHE A 375 10.40 1.70 -20.23
C PHE A 375 10.11 1.79 -18.73
N ILE A 376 11.12 1.56 -17.89
CA ILE A 376 10.95 1.63 -16.44
C ILE A 376 10.72 3.09 -16.00
N ALA A 377 11.34 4.09 -16.64
CA ALA A 377 11.06 5.50 -16.33
C ALA A 377 9.60 5.87 -16.60
N ILE A 378 9.03 5.45 -17.73
CA ILE A 378 7.60 5.65 -18.05
C ILE A 378 6.72 4.88 -17.06
N SER A 379 7.10 3.65 -16.71
CA SER A 379 6.36 2.82 -15.76
C SER A 379 6.31 3.46 -14.37
N ILE A 380 7.47 3.89 -13.85
CA ILE A 380 7.58 4.59 -12.57
C ILE A 380 6.80 5.89 -12.60
N PHE A 381 6.88 6.66 -13.68
CA PHE A 381 6.09 7.89 -13.82
C PHE A 381 4.60 7.62 -13.61
N LEU A 382 4.03 6.60 -14.28
CA LEU A 382 2.62 6.26 -14.11
C LEU A 382 2.31 5.72 -12.71
N PHE A 383 3.12 4.79 -12.22
CA PHE A 383 2.94 4.15 -10.91
C PHE A 383 2.95 5.20 -9.80
N ALA A 384 4.06 5.92 -9.69
CA ALA A 384 4.29 6.94 -8.68
C ALA A 384 3.27 8.09 -8.77
N LEU A 385 2.89 8.52 -9.97
CA LEU A 385 1.85 9.55 -10.14
C LEU A 385 0.50 9.08 -9.59
N THR A 386 0.08 7.86 -9.93
CA THR A 386 -1.19 7.31 -9.39
C THR A 386 -1.12 7.13 -7.88
N THR A 387 0.04 6.79 -7.33
CA THR A 387 0.27 6.68 -5.89
C THR A 387 0.15 8.02 -5.17
N ILE A 388 0.79 9.09 -5.67
CA ILE A 388 0.66 10.43 -5.09
C ILE A 388 -0.81 10.89 -5.10
N VAL A 389 -1.52 10.59 -6.19
CA VAL A 389 -2.95 10.88 -6.32
C VAL A 389 -3.79 10.12 -5.29
N ALA A 390 -3.50 8.84 -5.05
CA ALA A 390 -4.16 8.05 -4.01
C ALA A 390 -3.86 8.58 -2.60
N TYR A 391 -2.63 9.01 -2.33
CA TYR A 391 -2.25 9.62 -1.05
C TYR A 391 -3.02 10.91 -0.79
N TYR A 392 -3.20 11.77 -1.80
CA TYR A 392 -4.04 12.96 -1.66
C TYR A 392 -5.48 12.59 -1.26
N TYR A 393 -6.08 11.58 -1.90
CA TYR A 393 -7.43 11.11 -1.55
C TYR A 393 -7.53 10.62 -0.10
N MET A 394 -6.55 9.85 0.37
CA MET A 394 -6.50 9.37 1.76
C MET A 394 -6.31 10.52 2.75
N ALA A 395 -5.43 11.46 2.43
CA ALA A 395 -5.19 12.65 3.24
C ALA A 395 -6.44 13.54 3.32
N GLU A 396 -7.12 13.79 2.20
CA GLU A 396 -8.36 14.57 2.15
C GLU A 396 -9.45 13.89 2.99
N THR A 397 -9.56 12.56 2.92
CA THR A 397 -10.55 11.82 3.71
C THR A 397 -10.32 11.95 5.21
N ASN A 398 -9.07 11.89 5.67
CA ASN A 398 -8.75 12.11 7.08
C ASN A 398 -8.86 13.58 7.50
N LEU A 399 -8.59 14.52 6.59
CA LEU A 399 -8.84 15.95 6.83
C LEU A 399 -10.33 16.24 7.00
N VAL A 400 -11.20 15.63 6.18
CA VAL A 400 -12.66 15.73 6.32
C VAL A 400 -13.12 15.12 7.63
N TYR A 401 -12.53 14.01 8.07
CA TYR A 401 -12.81 13.45 9.41
C TYR A 401 -12.47 14.45 10.54
N LEU A 402 -11.33 15.13 10.45
CA LEU A 402 -10.86 16.10 11.47
C LEU A 402 -11.68 17.40 11.47
N LEU A 403 -11.86 18.01 10.29
CA LEU A 403 -12.40 19.37 10.15
C LEU A 403 -13.86 19.39 9.69
N GLY A 404 -14.40 18.30 9.13
CA GLY A 404 -15.75 18.23 8.58
C GLY A 404 -16.85 18.38 9.63
N ARG A 405 -16.53 18.14 10.91
CA ARG A 405 -17.44 18.33 12.05
C ARG A 405 -17.41 19.76 12.61
N ILE A 406 -16.50 20.61 12.13
CA ILE A 406 -16.41 22.01 12.52
C ILE A 406 -17.54 22.77 11.81
N LYS A 407 -18.35 23.52 12.58
CA LYS A 407 -19.50 24.27 12.05
C LYS A 407 -19.13 25.29 10.98
N ASN A 408 -17.91 25.83 11.02
CA ASN A 408 -17.43 26.81 10.06
C ASN A 408 -17.00 26.12 8.75
N PRO A 409 -17.75 26.28 7.64
CA PRO A 409 -17.40 25.66 6.37
C PRO A 409 -16.08 26.15 5.78
N LEU A 410 -15.61 27.36 6.16
CA LEU A 410 -14.33 27.90 5.70
C LEU A 410 -13.14 27.09 6.22
N ALA A 411 -13.24 26.50 7.42
CA ALA A 411 -12.15 25.70 7.99
C ALA A 411 -11.80 24.50 7.12
N LEU A 412 -12.82 23.79 6.61
CA LEU A 412 -12.61 22.66 5.71
C LEU A 412 -12.06 23.11 4.36
N THR A 413 -12.59 24.21 3.79
CA THR A 413 -12.11 24.74 2.51
C THR A 413 -10.65 25.17 2.58
N ILE A 414 -10.27 25.94 3.61
CA ILE A 414 -8.88 26.36 3.84
C ILE A 414 -8.00 25.13 4.06
N GLY A 415 -8.44 24.18 4.90
CA GLY A 415 -7.72 22.94 5.13
C GLY A 415 -7.43 22.17 3.83
N LYS A 416 -8.41 22.05 2.93
CA LYS A 416 -8.21 21.40 1.62
C LYS A 416 -7.21 22.15 0.75
N ARG A 417 -7.23 23.49 0.75
CA ARG A 417 -6.24 24.30 0.02
C ARG A 417 -4.83 24.15 0.58
N VAL A 418 -4.70 24.16 1.90
CA VAL A 418 -3.41 23.91 2.57
C VAL A 418 -2.90 22.51 2.22
N LEU A 419 -3.76 21.50 2.24
CA LEU A 419 -3.41 20.13 1.85
C LEU A 419 -2.91 20.05 0.40
N GLN A 420 -3.59 20.71 -0.53
CA GLN A 420 -3.19 20.79 -1.94
C GLN A 420 -1.83 21.47 -2.11
N VAL A 421 -1.59 22.59 -1.43
CA VAL A 421 -0.28 23.28 -1.49
C VAL A 421 0.81 22.38 -0.89
N LEU A 422 0.53 21.76 0.24
CA LEU A 422 1.51 20.95 0.96
C LEU A 422 1.95 19.72 0.15
N ILE A 423 1.03 19.04 -0.53
CA ILE A 423 1.41 17.91 -1.41
C ILE A 423 2.20 18.36 -2.64
N LEU A 424 1.87 19.51 -3.24
CA LEU A 424 2.63 20.05 -4.37
C LEU A 424 4.06 20.44 -3.97
N VAL A 425 4.22 21.03 -2.79
CA VAL A 425 5.53 21.34 -2.22
C VAL A 425 6.30 20.04 -1.94
N ALA A 426 5.66 19.03 -1.34
CA ALA A 426 6.30 17.74 -1.06
C ALA A 426 6.78 17.04 -2.35
N VAL A 427 5.99 17.09 -3.43
CA VAL A 427 6.36 16.55 -4.74
C VAL A 427 7.53 17.33 -5.35
N ALA A 428 7.49 18.66 -5.33
CA ALA A 428 8.55 19.48 -5.91
C ALA A 428 9.88 19.30 -5.15
N VAL A 429 9.83 19.33 -3.81
CA VAL A 429 11.00 19.14 -2.95
C VAL A 429 11.52 17.70 -3.07
N GLY A 430 10.64 16.70 -3.07
CA GLY A 430 11.01 15.29 -3.17
C GLY A 430 11.75 14.95 -4.47
N ALA A 431 11.26 15.45 -5.61
CA ALA A 431 11.91 15.29 -6.91
C ALA A 431 13.33 15.87 -6.97
N MET A 432 13.69 16.81 -6.09
CA MET A 432 15.02 17.43 -6.06
C MET A 432 15.87 16.96 -4.87
N SER A 433 15.31 16.17 -3.96
CA SER A 433 16.00 15.72 -2.73
C SER A 433 16.91 14.52 -2.99
N ALA A 434 17.84 14.25 -2.07
CA ALA A 434 18.60 13.01 -2.10
C ALA A 434 17.69 11.82 -1.73
N SER A 435 17.79 10.71 -2.47
CA SER A 435 16.91 9.54 -2.33
C SER A 435 16.80 9.02 -0.89
N GLY A 436 17.93 8.86 -0.18
CA GLY A 436 17.92 8.38 1.21
C GLY A 436 17.09 9.24 2.17
N SER A 437 17.09 10.57 2.00
CA SER A 437 16.30 11.48 2.85
C SER A 437 14.80 11.36 2.60
N ALA A 438 14.40 11.13 1.34
CA ALA A 438 13.00 10.91 0.99
C ALA A 438 12.50 9.59 1.60
N TRP A 439 13.25 8.50 1.45
CA TRP A 439 12.92 7.19 2.03
C TRP A 439 12.80 7.24 3.54
N ALA A 440 13.77 7.85 4.22
CA ALA A 440 13.74 8.01 5.67
C ALA A 440 12.48 8.76 6.13
N LEU A 441 12.07 9.83 5.44
CA LEU A 441 10.87 10.57 5.81
C LEU A 441 9.60 9.73 5.61
N GLY A 442 9.45 9.05 4.47
CA GLY A 442 8.26 8.21 4.24
C GLY A 442 8.20 6.98 5.13
N ASP A 443 9.35 6.39 5.50
CA ASP A 443 9.40 5.28 6.45
C ASP A 443 8.82 5.65 7.82
N ILE A 444 9.13 6.85 8.33
CA ILE A 444 8.51 7.38 9.56
C ILE A 444 6.99 7.44 9.38
N GLY A 445 6.52 7.92 8.22
CA GLY A 445 5.09 8.02 7.91
C GLY A 445 4.37 6.67 7.91
N VAL A 446 4.91 5.69 7.18
CA VAL A 446 4.37 4.32 7.14
C VAL A 446 4.39 3.68 8.53
N GLY A 447 5.51 3.77 9.23
CA GLY A 447 5.69 3.13 10.52
C GLY A 447 4.74 3.67 11.59
N LEU A 448 4.57 5.00 11.68
CA LEU A 448 3.60 5.61 12.60
C LEU A 448 2.17 5.16 12.30
N MET A 449 1.78 5.12 11.03
CA MET A 449 0.46 4.64 10.63
C MET A 449 0.27 3.15 10.98
N ALA A 450 1.27 2.31 10.71
CA ALA A 450 1.23 0.88 11.01
C ALA A 450 1.10 0.61 12.52
N TRP A 451 1.86 1.30 13.37
CA TRP A 451 1.72 1.21 14.82
C TRP A 451 0.29 1.50 15.27
N LEU A 452 -0.28 2.61 14.81
CA LEU A 452 -1.63 3.03 15.22
C LEU A 452 -2.69 2.05 14.69
N ASN A 453 -2.61 1.68 13.42
CA ASN A 453 -3.63 0.87 12.77
C ASN A 453 -3.62 -0.58 13.25
N ILE A 454 -2.44 -1.23 13.35
CA ILE A 454 -2.34 -2.64 13.78
C ILE A 454 -2.86 -2.80 15.21
N ILE A 455 -2.47 -1.91 16.12
CA ILE A 455 -2.99 -1.92 17.51
C ILE A 455 -4.51 -1.74 17.50
N ALA A 456 -5.04 -0.82 16.68
CA ALA A 456 -6.48 -0.59 16.58
C ALA A 456 -7.23 -1.86 16.15
N ILE A 457 -6.81 -2.51 15.07
CA ILE A 457 -7.51 -3.68 14.54
C ILE A 457 -7.35 -4.92 15.42
N LEU A 458 -6.24 -5.06 16.16
CA LEU A 458 -6.09 -6.10 17.18
C LEU A 458 -7.15 -5.97 18.28
N ILE A 459 -7.52 -4.75 18.65
CA ILE A 459 -8.58 -4.48 19.65
C ILE A 459 -9.97 -4.60 19.01
N LEU A 460 -10.15 -4.06 17.80
CA LEU A 460 -11.45 -3.85 17.16
C LEU A 460 -11.90 -4.95 16.19
N GLN A 461 -11.14 -6.03 16.03
CA GLN A 461 -11.39 -7.14 15.11
C GLN A 461 -12.77 -7.85 15.20
N GLY A 462 -13.50 -7.71 16.31
CA GLY A 462 -14.73 -8.48 16.59
C GLY A 462 -15.78 -8.47 15.47
N PRO A 463 -16.19 -7.30 14.94
CA PRO A 463 -17.13 -7.19 13.83
C PRO A 463 -16.65 -7.90 12.55
N ALA A 464 -15.37 -7.77 12.19
CA ALA A 464 -14.81 -8.38 10.99
C ALA A 464 -14.96 -9.92 11.02
N PHE A 465 -14.72 -10.55 12.17
CA PHE A 465 -14.89 -12.00 12.30
C PHE A 465 -16.34 -12.47 12.34
N LYS A 466 -17.27 -11.66 12.88
CA LYS A 466 -18.71 -11.94 12.76
C LYS A 466 -19.15 -11.91 11.29
N LEU A 467 -18.71 -10.89 10.56
CA LEU A 467 -18.98 -10.70 9.13
C LEU A 467 -18.38 -11.81 8.26
N LEU A 468 -17.19 -12.32 8.62
CA LEU A 468 -16.61 -13.47 7.90
C LEU A 468 -17.50 -14.71 8.03
N ARG A 469 -17.96 -15.00 9.26
CA ARG A 469 -18.85 -16.15 9.52
C ARG A 469 -20.20 -15.99 8.84
N ASP A 470 -20.73 -14.77 8.85
CA ASP A 470 -22.00 -14.43 8.22
C ASP A 470 -21.95 -14.60 6.70
N PHE A 471 -20.94 -14.01 6.06
CA PHE A 471 -20.66 -14.16 4.63
C PHE A 471 -20.56 -15.63 4.21
N GLU A 472 -19.84 -16.44 4.99
CA GLU A 472 -19.68 -17.87 4.73
C GLU A 472 -20.98 -18.65 4.91
N ARG A 473 -21.81 -18.29 5.90
CA ARG A 473 -23.11 -18.92 6.13
C ARG A 473 -24.03 -18.66 4.93
N GLN A 474 -24.15 -17.41 4.50
CA GLN A 474 -25.01 -17.02 3.37
C GLN A 474 -24.53 -17.66 2.06
N ARG A 475 -23.21 -17.67 1.78
CA ARG A 475 -22.68 -18.34 0.58
C ARG A 475 -22.92 -19.85 0.58
N LYS A 476 -22.82 -20.52 1.72
CA LYS A 476 -23.13 -21.96 1.84
C LYS A 476 -24.60 -22.27 1.56
N GLN A 477 -25.49 -21.29 1.75
CA GLN A 477 -26.91 -21.38 1.41
C GLN A 477 -27.20 -21.03 -0.06
N GLY A 478 -26.17 -20.72 -0.87
CA GLY A 478 -26.34 -20.30 -2.26
C GLY A 478 -26.82 -18.85 -2.42
N LEU A 479 -26.88 -18.08 -1.34
CA LEU A 479 -27.32 -16.68 -1.35
C LEU A 479 -26.16 -15.75 -1.73
N ASP A 480 -26.50 -14.61 -2.32
CA ASP A 480 -25.56 -13.49 -2.39
C ASP A 480 -25.54 -12.76 -1.02
N PRO A 481 -24.40 -12.69 -0.32
CA PRO A 481 -24.39 -12.18 1.04
C PRO A 481 -24.84 -10.72 1.15
N VAL A 482 -25.73 -10.44 2.10
CA VAL A 482 -26.22 -9.10 2.45
C VAL A 482 -25.97 -8.84 3.94
N PHE A 483 -25.50 -7.65 4.29
CA PHE A 483 -25.18 -7.31 5.67
C PHE A 483 -26.37 -6.68 6.41
N ASP A 484 -26.73 -7.29 7.54
CA ASP A 484 -27.64 -6.74 8.54
C ASP A 484 -26.89 -6.52 9.88
N PRO A 485 -26.67 -5.25 10.30
CA PRO A 485 -26.02 -4.93 11.57
C PRO A 485 -26.76 -5.49 12.80
N LYS A 486 -28.09 -5.50 12.79
CA LYS A 486 -28.91 -5.93 13.92
C LYS A 486 -28.84 -7.43 14.10
N ALA A 487 -28.94 -8.19 13.01
CA ALA A 487 -28.80 -9.66 13.03
C ALA A 487 -27.43 -10.11 13.60
N LEU A 488 -26.37 -9.32 13.39
CA LEU A 488 -25.02 -9.61 13.88
C LEU A 488 -24.68 -8.95 15.22
N ASN A 489 -25.59 -8.16 15.80
CA ASN A 489 -25.35 -7.34 16.97
C ASN A 489 -24.05 -6.52 16.81
N ILE A 490 -23.95 -5.82 15.67
CA ILE A 490 -22.90 -4.85 15.36
C ILE A 490 -23.52 -3.46 15.51
N ARG A 491 -23.08 -2.71 16.52
CA ARG A 491 -23.58 -1.37 16.82
C ARG A 491 -22.80 -0.30 16.06
N ASN A 492 -23.39 0.89 15.93
CA ASN A 492 -22.78 2.08 15.32
C ASN A 492 -22.45 1.92 13.83
N ALA A 493 -23.15 1.03 13.13
CA ALA A 493 -23.08 0.86 11.68
C ALA A 493 -24.11 1.78 10.99
N ASP A 494 -24.05 3.09 11.31
CA ASP A 494 -25.13 4.07 11.03
C ASP A 494 -25.56 4.10 9.55
N PHE A 495 -24.59 3.98 8.64
CA PHE A 495 -24.83 3.91 7.20
C PHE A 495 -25.73 2.72 6.83
N TRP A 496 -25.44 1.54 7.38
CA TRP A 496 -26.13 0.31 7.08
C TRP A 496 -27.53 0.26 7.71
N ASP A 497 -27.68 0.77 8.94
CA ASP A 497 -29.00 0.93 9.57
C ASP A 497 -29.91 1.84 8.72
N THR A 498 -29.36 2.94 8.20
CA THR A 498 -30.09 3.86 7.32
C THR A 498 -30.44 3.19 5.97
N ARG A 499 -29.49 2.44 5.40
CA ARG A 499 -29.69 1.72 4.13
C ARG A 499 -30.83 0.71 4.23
N ILE A 500 -30.87 -0.08 5.30
CA ILE A 500 -31.93 -1.07 5.52
C ILE A 500 -33.28 -0.37 5.73
N ALA A 501 -33.32 0.75 6.45
CA ALA A 501 -34.54 1.52 6.62
C ALA A 501 -35.11 2.04 5.28
N LYS A 502 -34.24 2.50 4.38
CA LYS A 502 -34.63 2.91 3.01
C LYS A 502 -35.20 1.75 2.20
N VAL A 503 -34.54 0.60 2.21
CA VAL A 503 -35.05 -0.61 1.54
C VAL A 503 -36.41 -1.02 2.10
N ALA A 504 -36.58 -1.00 3.42
CA ALA A 504 -37.85 -1.31 4.08
C ALA A 504 -38.97 -0.30 3.74
N ALA A 505 -38.61 0.94 3.44
CA ALA A 505 -39.52 1.99 2.98
C ALA A 505 -39.85 1.90 1.47
N GLY A 506 -39.28 0.92 0.75
CA GLY A 506 -39.47 0.76 -0.70
C GLY A 506 -38.65 1.72 -1.56
N GLU A 507 -37.69 2.44 -0.98
CA GLU A 507 -36.77 3.27 -1.76
C GLU A 507 -35.80 2.39 -2.55
N LYS A 508 -35.48 2.81 -3.78
CA LYS A 508 -34.42 2.16 -4.56
C LYS A 508 -33.08 2.44 -3.92
N VAL A 509 -32.38 1.39 -3.55
CA VAL A 509 -31.00 1.42 -3.08
C VAL A 509 -30.16 0.60 -4.04
N SER A 510 -28.93 1.04 -4.33
CA SER A 510 -28.01 0.24 -5.15
C SER A 510 -27.86 -1.17 -4.58
N GLU A 511 -27.91 -2.20 -5.42
CA GLU A 511 -27.77 -3.59 -4.99
C GLU A 511 -26.31 -3.97 -4.67
N GLY A 512 -25.34 -3.16 -5.13
CA GLY A 512 -23.92 -3.32 -4.83
C GLY A 512 -23.25 -4.48 -5.54
#